data_AF-A0A9D6W0M0-F1
#
_entry.id   AF-A0A9D6W0M0-F1
#
_cell.length_a   1.000
_cell.length_b   1.000
_cell.length_c   1.000
_cell.angle_alpha   90.00
_cell.angle_beta   90.00
_cell.angle_gamma   90.00
#
_symmetry.space_group_name_H-M   'P 1'
#
loop_
_entity.id
_entity.type
_entity.pdbx_description
1 polymer ?
#
loop_
_entity_poly.entity_id
_entity_poly.type
_entity_poly.pdbx_seq_one_letter_code
_entity_poly.pdbx_strand_id
1 'polypeptide(L)'
;MQVDIAHREIGLKFVYYGPALSGKTTNLQALHRVMPEGTAGRLLSLETRDDRTLFFDLLPLRVEVGSGLKIKLKLYTVPGQVIHDATRRLVLQAADGVAFIADSRISEIESNAESFRNLAENLRANGLDARTISLVIQFNKRDLPDIRSDQELDSMARAGREPVFKAVATEGKGVIETFLGLLRLTWAHLQAEHKFEERFGVDSRQLLLKLASQLGLPKHLATGRDGERLWPPPPDGEK
;
A
#
# COMPACT_ATOMS: atom_id res chain seq x y z
N MET A 1 -5.61 3.66 12.38
CA MET A 1 -4.29 4.05 12.92
C MET A 1 -4.26 3.74 14.41
N GLN A 2 -3.16 3.19 14.92
CA GLN A 2 -2.95 3.00 16.35
C GLN A 2 -1.92 4.01 16.84
N VAL A 3 -2.25 4.85 17.83
CA VAL A 3 -1.30 5.81 18.42
C VAL A 3 -1.09 5.45 19.88
N ASP A 4 0.16 5.21 20.26
CA ASP A 4 0.59 5.06 21.64
C ASP A 4 1.43 6.28 22.01
N ILE A 5 0.79 7.26 22.65
CA ILE A 5 1.41 8.54 23.01
C ILE A 5 2.48 8.33 24.09
N ALA A 6 2.25 7.41 25.03
CA ALA A 6 3.16 7.15 26.14
C ALA A 6 4.52 6.63 25.65
N HIS A 7 4.50 5.77 24.62
CA HIS A 7 5.72 5.23 24.02
C HIS A 7 6.17 5.95 22.74
N ARG A 8 5.50 7.07 22.38
CA ARG A 8 5.72 7.82 21.14
C ARG A 8 5.75 6.89 19.92
N GLU A 9 4.68 6.12 19.74
CA GLU A 9 4.59 5.12 18.70
C GLU A 9 3.32 5.27 17.84
N ILE A 10 3.48 5.11 16.53
CA ILE A 10 2.38 5.07 15.56
C ILE A 10 2.42 3.74 14.83
N GLY A 11 1.31 3.01 14.89
CA GLY A 11 1.05 1.81 14.10
C GLY A 11 0.22 2.15 12.86
N LEU A 12 0.74 1.81 11.68
CA LEU A 12 0.02 1.87 10.42
C LEU A 12 -0.21 0.48 9.85
N LYS A 13 -1.41 0.24 9.35
CA LYS A 13 -1.82 -1.00 8.70
C LYS A 13 -2.07 -0.77 7.22
N PHE A 14 -1.30 -1.45 6.37
CA PHE A 14 -1.51 -1.45 4.92
C PHE A 14 -2.00 -2.80 4.44
N VAL A 15 -2.95 -2.78 3.51
CA VAL A 15 -3.53 -4.00 2.94
C VAL A 15 -3.28 -4.04 1.43
N TYR A 16 -2.63 -5.10 0.97
CA TYR A 16 -2.46 -5.42 -0.43
C TYR A 16 -3.67 -6.24 -0.88
N TYR A 17 -4.49 -5.63 -1.72
CA TYR A 17 -5.77 -6.16 -2.21
C TYR A 17 -5.72 -6.38 -3.72
N GLY A 18 -6.57 -7.24 -4.28
CA GLY A 18 -6.62 -7.49 -5.73
C GLY A 18 -7.01 -8.92 -6.07
N PRO A 19 -7.21 -9.23 -7.37
CA PRO A 19 -7.69 -10.54 -7.80
C PRO A 19 -6.69 -11.67 -7.49
N ALA A 20 -7.16 -12.91 -7.57
CA ALA A 20 -6.31 -14.08 -7.40
C ALA A 20 -5.05 -13.99 -8.28
N LEU A 21 -3.90 -14.41 -7.75
CA LEU A 21 -2.64 -14.49 -8.50
C LEU A 21 -2.13 -13.18 -9.10
N SER A 22 -2.66 -12.01 -8.71
CA SER A 22 -2.20 -10.71 -9.23
C SER A 22 -0.79 -10.31 -8.76
N GLY A 23 -0.22 -11.01 -7.76
CA GLY A 23 1.14 -10.78 -7.24
C GLY A 23 1.21 -10.01 -5.92
N LYS A 24 0.14 -10.05 -5.11
CA LYS A 24 0.10 -9.47 -3.75
C LYS A 24 1.21 -10.01 -2.84
N THR A 25 1.30 -11.33 -2.68
CA THR A 25 2.33 -11.99 -1.87
C THR A 25 3.73 -11.72 -2.44
N THR A 26 3.88 -11.75 -3.77
CA THR A 26 5.14 -11.43 -4.44
C THR A 26 5.63 -10.02 -4.11
N ASN A 27 4.73 -9.03 -4.00
CA ASN A 27 5.08 -7.68 -3.57
C ASN A 27 5.68 -7.68 -2.15
N LEU A 28 5.04 -8.33 -1.17
CA LEU A 28 5.54 -8.38 0.20
C LEU A 28 6.87 -9.14 0.30
N GLN A 29 7.02 -10.23 -0.45
CA GLN A 29 8.28 -10.97 -0.54
C GLN A 29 9.39 -10.11 -1.15
N ALA A 30 9.11 -9.39 -2.24
CA ALA A 30 10.07 -8.49 -2.87
C ALA A 30 10.48 -7.35 -1.94
N LEU A 31 9.54 -6.74 -1.21
CA LEU A 31 9.85 -5.74 -0.17
C LEU A 31 10.74 -6.32 0.92
N HIS A 32 10.41 -7.50 1.45
CA HIS A 32 11.21 -8.14 2.50
C HIS A 32 12.64 -8.44 2.05
N ARG A 33 12.85 -8.85 0.78
CA ARG A 33 14.19 -9.16 0.25
C ARG A 33 15.11 -7.95 0.13
N VAL A 34 14.57 -6.76 -0.13
CA VAL A 34 15.37 -5.54 -0.33
C VAL A 34 15.64 -4.78 0.98
N MET A 35 14.95 -5.14 2.05
CA MET A 35 15.10 -4.48 3.34
C MET A 35 16.37 -4.94 4.07
N PRO A 36 17.11 -4.04 4.73
CA PRO A 36 18.27 -4.41 5.53
C PRO A 36 17.89 -5.39 6.65
N GLU A 37 18.81 -6.30 6.98
CA GLU A 37 18.63 -7.27 8.07
C GLU A 37 18.22 -6.58 9.37
N GLY A 38 17.25 -7.18 10.08
CA GLY A 38 16.72 -6.65 11.35
C GLY A 38 15.69 -5.53 11.20
N THR A 39 15.47 -4.98 10.00
CA THR A 39 14.49 -3.91 9.76
C THR A 39 13.06 -4.45 9.61
N ALA A 40 12.96 -5.62 8.98
CA ALA A 40 11.73 -6.37 8.83
C ALA A 40 11.71 -7.56 9.80
N GLY A 41 10.57 -7.80 10.43
CA GLY A 41 10.33 -9.10 11.08
C GLY A 41 10.11 -10.21 10.06
N ARG A 42 10.04 -11.46 10.54
CA ARG A 42 9.76 -12.61 9.67
C ARG A 42 8.45 -12.41 8.92
N LEU A 43 8.46 -12.71 7.62
CA LEU A 43 7.24 -12.85 6.84
C LEU A 43 6.43 -14.02 7.43
N LEU A 44 5.30 -13.72 8.05
CA LEU A 44 4.43 -14.74 8.62
C LEU A 44 3.33 -15.07 7.62
N SER A 45 3.21 -16.34 7.28
CA SER A 45 2.05 -16.90 6.60
C SER A 45 1.30 -17.74 7.63
N LEU A 46 0.07 -17.36 7.93
CA LEU A 46 -0.77 -18.08 8.88
C LEU A 46 -1.61 -19.12 8.14
N GLU A 47 -1.52 -20.38 8.58
CA GLU A 47 -2.28 -21.50 8.03
C GLU A 47 -3.01 -22.17 9.20
N THR A 48 -4.34 -22.17 9.21
CA THR A 48 -5.13 -22.87 10.22
C THR A 48 -5.57 -24.24 9.70
N ARG A 49 -5.52 -25.27 10.55
CA ARG A 49 -5.67 -26.70 10.18
C ARG A 49 -7.07 -27.12 9.73
N ASP A 50 -8.12 -26.38 10.09
CA ASP A 50 -9.51 -26.79 9.84
C ASP A 50 -10.17 -25.91 8.75
N ASP A 51 -10.14 -26.38 7.51
CA ASP A 51 -11.02 -26.07 6.37
C ASP A 51 -11.37 -24.61 6.00
N ARG A 52 -10.69 -23.59 6.55
CA ARG A 52 -10.88 -22.19 6.14
C ARG A 52 -9.56 -21.45 6.06
N THR A 53 -9.11 -21.26 4.84
CA THR A 53 -7.75 -20.88 4.50
C THR A 53 -7.51 -19.38 4.72
N LEU A 54 -7.00 -19.01 5.89
CA LEU A 54 -6.64 -17.63 6.27
C LEU A 54 -5.19 -17.29 5.87
N PHE A 55 -4.85 -17.35 4.58
CA PHE A 55 -3.54 -16.89 4.12
C PHE A 55 -3.50 -15.37 4.06
N PHE A 56 -2.81 -14.74 5.00
CA PHE A 56 -2.28 -13.40 4.82
C PHE A 56 -0.81 -13.37 5.20
N ASP A 57 -0.06 -12.60 4.44
CA ASP A 57 1.35 -12.32 4.71
C ASP A 57 1.42 -11.10 5.63
N LEU A 58 2.14 -11.18 6.74
CA LEU A 58 2.44 -10.03 7.59
C LEU A 58 3.91 -9.64 7.48
N LEU A 59 4.18 -8.38 7.11
CA LEU A 59 5.52 -7.78 7.16
C LEU A 59 5.53 -6.62 8.16
N PRO A 60 6.08 -6.81 9.38
CA PRO A 60 6.21 -5.75 10.35
C PRO A 60 7.53 -4.98 10.12
N LEU A 61 7.44 -3.65 9.95
CA LEU A 61 8.58 -2.76 9.81
C LEU A 61 8.64 -1.81 11.01
N ARG A 62 9.84 -1.51 11.49
CA ARG A 62 10.05 -0.56 12.58
C ARG A 62 11.06 0.50 12.15
N VAL A 63 10.66 1.75 12.26
CA VAL A 63 11.50 2.90 11.90
C VAL A 63 11.41 3.93 13.01
N GLU A 64 12.56 4.50 13.37
CA GLU A 64 12.63 5.57 14.37
C GLU A 64 12.99 6.90 13.70
N VAL A 65 12.16 7.91 13.92
CA VAL A 65 12.22 9.20 13.21
C VAL A 65 12.21 10.39 14.18
N GLY A 66 12.84 11.49 13.75
CA GLY A 66 12.90 12.73 14.51
C GLY A 66 13.30 12.55 15.97
N SER A 67 12.50 13.12 16.88
CA SER A 67 12.65 13.17 18.35
C SER A 67 12.27 11.85 19.06
N GLY A 68 12.51 10.69 18.43
CA GLY A 68 12.26 9.36 19.01
C GLY A 68 10.87 8.78 18.74
N LEU A 69 10.16 9.27 17.71
CA LEU A 69 8.88 8.69 17.28
C LEU A 69 9.15 7.35 16.58
N LYS A 70 8.47 6.30 17.02
CA LYS A 70 8.57 4.94 16.46
C LYS A 70 7.39 4.67 15.55
N ILE A 71 7.64 4.29 14.31
CA ILE A 71 6.61 3.91 13.34
C ILE A 71 6.66 2.41 13.13
N LYS A 72 5.53 1.74 13.42
CA LYS A 72 5.30 0.33 13.14
C LYS A 72 4.41 0.17 11.93
N LEU A 73 4.96 -0.28 10.81
CA LEU A 73 4.17 -0.59 9.62
C LEU A 73 3.83 -2.07 9.63
N LYS A 74 2.57 -2.41 9.39
CA LYS A 74 2.09 -3.79 9.27
C LYS A 74 1.45 -3.95 7.89
N LEU A 75 2.13 -4.64 6.98
CA LEU A 75 1.61 -4.92 5.64
C LEU A 75 0.92 -6.28 5.65
N TYR A 76 -0.31 -6.35 5.13
CA TYR A 76 -1.14 -7.54 5.03
C TYR A 76 -1.47 -7.84 3.57
N THR A 77 -1.55 -9.10 3.17
CA THR A 77 -2.16 -9.50 1.89
C THR A 77 -3.52 -10.13 2.12
N VAL A 78 -4.48 -9.93 1.21
CA VAL A 78 -5.73 -10.72 1.24
C VAL A 78 -5.58 -12.01 0.44
N PRO A 79 -6.20 -13.12 0.84
CA PRO A 79 -6.16 -14.35 0.09
C PRO A 79 -6.84 -14.17 -1.27
N GLY A 80 -6.19 -14.67 -2.32
CA GLY A 80 -6.62 -14.48 -3.71
C GLY A 80 -7.89 -15.26 -4.08
N GLN A 81 -8.14 -16.41 -3.46
CA GLN A 81 -9.30 -17.24 -3.77
C GLN A 81 -10.57 -16.73 -3.09
N VAL A 82 -11.71 -16.83 -3.80
CA VAL A 82 -13.04 -16.28 -3.46
C VAL A 82 -13.64 -16.89 -2.19
N ILE A 83 -13.02 -17.94 -1.64
CA ILE A 83 -13.64 -18.82 -0.66
C ILE A 83 -13.99 -18.10 0.67
N HIS A 84 -13.37 -16.95 1.01
CA HIS A 84 -13.74 -16.22 2.24
C HIS A 84 -13.77 -14.69 2.11
N ASP A 85 -14.90 -14.16 1.62
CA ASP A 85 -15.18 -12.72 1.67
C ASP A 85 -15.14 -12.16 3.11
N ALA A 86 -15.55 -12.98 4.09
CA ALA A 86 -15.39 -12.70 5.52
C ALA A 86 -13.92 -12.47 5.92
N THR A 87 -12.99 -13.25 5.37
CA THR A 87 -11.55 -13.07 5.61
C THR A 87 -11.04 -11.76 5.00
N ARG A 88 -11.44 -11.45 3.76
CA ARG A 88 -11.07 -10.19 3.10
C ARG A 88 -11.54 -8.98 3.93
N ARG A 89 -12.76 -9.06 4.45
CA ARG A 89 -13.34 -8.08 5.36
C ARG A 89 -12.56 -7.95 6.66
N LEU A 90 -12.24 -9.08 7.30
CA LEU A 90 -11.45 -9.11 8.53
C LEU A 90 -10.07 -8.47 8.34
N VAL A 91 -9.38 -8.79 7.24
CA VAL A 91 -8.05 -8.22 6.95
C VAL A 91 -8.14 -6.71 6.71
N LEU A 92 -9.23 -6.19 6.15
CA LEU A 92 -9.45 -4.75 5.92
C LEU A 92 -9.82 -3.95 7.19
N GLN A 93 -10.17 -4.61 8.30
CA GLN A 93 -10.50 -3.89 9.54
C GLN A 93 -9.36 -2.97 9.98
N ALA A 94 -9.68 -1.71 10.25
CA ALA A 94 -8.73 -0.68 10.66
C ALA A 94 -7.54 -0.49 9.70
N ALA A 95 -7.71 -0.76 8.40
CA ALA A 95 -6.72 -0.43 7.39
C ALA A 95 -6.55 1.10 7.29
N ASP A 96 -5.30 1.56 7.30
CA ASP A 96 -4.92 2.96 7.10
C ASP A 96 -4.73 3.28 5.62
N GLY A 97 -4.33 2.28 4.84
CA GLY A 97 -4.16 2.40 3.39
C GLY A 97 -4.22 1.07 2.68
N VAL A 98 -4.56 1.12 1.39
CA VAL A 98 -4.72 -0.05 0.53
C VAL A 98 -3.87 0.10 -0.74
N ALA A 99 -3.14 -0.96 -1.11
CA ALA A 99 -2.53 -1.10 -2.42
C ALA A 99 -3.36 -2.11 -3.23
N PHE A 100 -4.06 -1.66 -4.26
CA PHE A 100 -4.76 -2.53 -5.18
C PHE A 100 -3.81 -3.05 -6.26
N ILE A 101 -3.45 -4.32 -6.19
CA ILE A 101 -2.55 -5.01 -7.12
C ILE A 101 -3.37 -5.63 -8.23
N ALA A 102 -3.41 -4.96 -9.37
CA ALA A 102 -4.05 -5.40 -10.61
C ALA A 102 -3.10 -6.25 -11.46
N ASP A 103 -3.64 -7.22 -12.18
CA ASP A 103 -2.92 -7.97 -13.21
C ASP A 103 -3.01 -7.21 -14.54
N SER A 104 -1.86 -7.00 -15.21
CA SER A 104 -1.82 -6.20 -16.44
C SER A 104 -2.38 -6.89 -17.68
N ARG A 105 -2.54 -8.22 -17.67
CA ARG A 105 -3.02 -8.98 -18.83
C ARG A 105 -4.43 -8.52 -19.22
N ILE A 106 -4.67 -8.38 -20.52
CA ILE A 106 -5.97 -7.98 -21.06
C ILE A 106 -7.07 -8.98 -20.67
N SER A 107 -6.72 -10.27 -20.55
CA SER A 107 -7.65 -11.31 -20.10
C SER A 107 -8.11 -11.17 -18.64
N GLU A 108 -7.41 -10.38 -17.82
CA GLU A 108 -7.70 -10.22 -16.39
C GLU A 108 -8.49 -8.92 -16.08
N ILE A 109 -8.94 -8.19 -17.12
CA ILE A 109 -9.67 -6.93 -16.95
C ILE A 109 -10.93 -7.10 -16.10
N GLU A 110 -11.71 -8.16 -16.37
CA GLU A 110 -12.95 -8.42 -15.63
C GLU A 110 -12.67 -8.82 -14.18
N SER A 111 -11.69 -9.70 -13.96
CA SER A 111 -11.19 -10.14 -12.66
C SER A 111 -10.69 -8.96 -11.79
N ASN A 112 -9.95 -8.04 -12.40
CA ASN A 112 -9.54 -6.78 -11.75
C ASN A 112 -10.76 -5.94 -11.36
N ALA A 113 -11.72 -5.74 -12.27
CA ALA A 113 -12.90 -4.92 -12.01
C ALA A 113 -13.79 -5.52 -10.91
N GLU A 114 -14.01 -6.84 -10.93
CA GLU A 114 -14.74 -7.57 -9.89
C GLU A 114 -14.05 -7.44 -8.54
N SER A 115 -12.73 -7.69 -8.48
CA SER A 115 -11.98 -7.56 -7.23
C SER A 115 -11.96 -6.12 -6.69
N PHE A 116 -12.04 -5.10 -7.55
CA PHE A 116 -12.12 -3.71 -7.12
C PHE A 116 -13.50 -3.36 -6.55
N ARG A 117 -14.59 -3.86 -7.16
CA ARG A 117 -15.95 -3.74 -6.59
C ARG A 117 -16.02 -4.43 -5.22
N ASN A 118 -15.46 -5.63 -5.12
CA ASN A 118 -15.39 -6.38 -3.88
C ASN A 118 -14.55 -5.68 -2.79
N LEU A 119 -13.47 -4.98 -3.16
CA LEU A 119 -12.75 -4.10 -2.25
C LEU A 119 -13.66 -3.00 -1.69
N ALA A 120 -14.39 -2.29 -2.56
CA ALA A 120 -15.28 -1.20 -2.15
C ALA A 120 -16.40 -1.68 -1.21
N GLU A 121 -16.97 -2.86 -1.48
CA GLU A 121 -17.98 -3.49 -0.61
C GLU A 121 -17.41 -3.86 0.76
N ASN A 122 -16.23 -4.49 0.79
CA ASN A 122 -15.59 -4.89 2.05
C ASN A 122 -15.07 -3.71 2.86
N LEU A 123 -14.63 -2.61 2.23
CA LEU A 123 -14.32 -1.36 2.90
C LEU A 123 -15.58 -0.77 3.55
N ARG A 124 -16.68 -0.65 2.79
CA ARG A 124 -17.95 -0.13 3.30
C ARG A 124 -18.46 -0.93 4.49
N ALA A 125 -18.35 -2.26 4.43
CA ALA A 125 -18.75 -3.13 5.52
C ALA A 125 -17.92 -2.96 6.81
N ASN A 126 -16.72 -2.39 6.71
CA ASN A 126 -15.87 -2.03 7.84
C ASN A 126 -16.02 -0.55 8.25
N GLY A 127 -17.01 0.16 7.70
CA GLY A 127 -17.19 1.59 7.94
C GLY A 127 -16.15 2.49 7.27
N LEU A 128 -15.42 1.97 6.27
CA LEU A 128 -14.41 2.69 5.50
C LEU A 128 -14.99 3.09 4.13
N ASP A 129 -14.60 4.25 3.59
CA ASP A 129 -14.98 4.68 2.24
C ASP A 129 -13.77 4.57 1.31
N ALA A 130 -13.94 3.85 0.18
CA ALA A 130 -12.93 3.72 -0.86
C ALA A 130 -12.50 5.08 -1.44
N ARG A 131 -13.36 6.10 -1.35
CA ARG A 131 -13.09 7.47 -1.82
C ARG A 131 -12.32 8.33 -0.84
N THR A 132 -12.16 7.92 0.41
CA THR A 132 -11.43 8.70 1.43
C THR A 132 -10.21 7.95 1.95
N ILE A 133 -10.23 6.62 1.97
CA ILE A 133 -9.06 5.85 2.34
C ILE A 133 -7.90 6.10 1.37
N SER A 134 -6.68 6.09 1.89
CA SER A 134 -5.48 6.15 1.07
C SER A 134 -5.37 4.89 0.21
N LEU A 135 -5.56 5.04 -1.09
CA LEU A 135 -5.60 3.95 -2.06
C LEU A 135 -4.65 4.24 -3.21
N VAL A 136 -3.79 3.26 -3.52
CA VAL A 136 -2.95 3.26 -4.73
C VAL A 136 -3.27 2.04 -5.58
N ILE A 137 -3.04 2.13 -6.88
CA ILE A 137 -3.21 1.03 -7.83
C ILE A 137 -1.85 0.67 -8.40
N GLN A 138 -1.51 -0.62 -8.41
CA GLN A 138 -0.33 -1.15 -9.08
C GLN A 138 -0.78 -2.10 -10.18
N PHE A 139 -0.40 -1.83 -11.42
CA PHE A 139 -0.50 -2.78 -12.53
C PHE A 139 0.77 -3.61 -12.58
N ASN A 140 0.67 -4.83 -12.03
CA ASN A 140 1.77 -5.79 -11.96
C ASN A 140 1.83 -6.67 -13.23
N LYS A 141 2.92 -7.40 -13.40
CA LYS A 141 3.18 -8.31 -14.55
C LYS A 141 3.37 -7.57 -15.88
N ARG A 142 4.05 -6.43 -15.84
CA ARG A 142 4.35 -5.62 -17.05
C ARG A 142 5.35 -6.29 -18.01
N ASP A 143 5.93 -7.41 -17.61
CA ASP A 143 6.84 -8.26 -18.38
C ASP A 143 6.11 -9.25 -19.31
N LEU A 144 4.81 -9.48 -19.11
CA LEU A 144 4.05 -10.46 -19.89
C LEU A 144 3.59 -9.91 -21.25
N PRO A 145 3.37 -10.78 -22.25
CA PRO A 145 2.67 -10.41 -23.48
C PRO A 145 1.18 -10.12 -23.21
N ASP A 146 0.52 -9.49 -24.20
CA ASP A 146 -0.93 -9.23 -24.20
C ASP A 146 -1.43 -8.49 -22.95
N ILE A 147 -0.65 -7.50 -22.53
CA ILE A 147 -0.97 -6.60 -21.41
C ILE A 147 -1.54 -5.29 -21.92
N ARG A 148 -2.30 -4.59 -21.06
CA ARG A 148 -2.71 -3.20 -21.30
C ARG A 148 -1.50 -2.35 -21.66
N SER A 149 -1.63 -1.43 -22.60
CA SER A 149 -0.55 -0.55 -23.01
C SER A 149 -0.17 0.45 -21.92
N ASP A 150 1.07 0.93 -21.95
CA ASP A 150 1.53 1.98 -21.05
C ASP A 150 0.72 3.27 -21.20
N GLN A 151 0.30 3.60 -22.43
CA GLN A 151 -0.52 4.77 -22.73
C GLN A 151 -1.91 4.68 -22.08
N GLU A 152 -2.54 3.50 -22.11
CA GLU A 152 -3.81 3.28 -21.41
C GLU A 152 -3.66 3.46 -19.90
N LEU A 153 -2.61 2.88 -19.30
CA LEU A 153 -2.36 3.03 -17.87
C LEU A 153 -2.08 4.48 -17.47
N ASP A 154 -1.32 5.21 -18.28
CA ASP A 154 -1.04 6.63 -18.04
C ASP A 154 -2.31 7.49 -18.20
N SER A 155 -3.20 7.13 -19.12
CA SER A 155 -4.50 7.78 -19.28
C SER A 155 -5.42 7.48 -18.10
N MET A 156 -5.45 6.23 -17.62
CA MET A 156 -6.17 5.84 -16.41
C MET A 156 -5.66 6.56 -15.18
N ALA A 157 -4.33 6.73 -15.06
CA ALA A 157 -3.74 7.54 -14.01
C ALA A 157 -4.29 8.97 -14.11
N ARG A 158 -4.10 9.65 -15.25
CA ARG A 158 -4.53 11.05 -15.44
C ARG A 158 -6.01 11.31 -15.16
N ALA A 159 -6.88 10.36 -15.48
CA ALA A 159 -8.32 10.47 -15.29
C ALA A 159 -8.79 9.99 -13.90
N GLY A 160 -8.01 9.15 -13.23
CA GLY A 160 -8.33 8.56 -11.94
C GLY A 160 -7.91 9.45 -10.76
N ARG A 161 -8.45 9.13 -9.58
CA ARG A 161 -8.05 9.77 -8.33
C ARG A 161 -6.82 9.09 -7.74
N GLU A 162 -6.72 7.78 -7.88
CA GLU A 162 -5.69 6.98 -7.24
C GLU A 162 -4.36 7.05 -8.00
N PRO A 163 -3.21 7.16 -7.31
CA PRO A 163 -1.90 6.94 -7.93
C PRO A 163 -1.79 5.57 -8.59
N VAL A 164 -1.24 5.54 -9.80
CA VAL A 164 -1.04 4.31 -10.58
C VAL A 164 0.45 4.02 -10.74
N PHE A 165 0.86 2.81 -10.40
CA PHE A 165 2.22 2.31 -10.53
C PHE A 165 2.27 1.12 -11.49
N LYS A 166 3.38 1.02 -12.24
CA LYS A 166 3.68 -0.10 -13.13
C LYS A 166 4.71 -1.00 -12.43
N ALA A 167 4.51 -2.32 -12.44
CA ALA A 167 5.39 -3.22 -11.69
C ALA A 167 5.67 -4.56 -12.37
N VAL A 168 6.84 -5.12 -12.05
CA VAL A 168 7.21 -6.52 -12.26
C VAL A 168 7.67 -7.03 -10.91
N ALA A 169 6.72 -7.48 -10.08
CA ALA A 169 6.98 -7.80 -8.68
C ALA A 169 8.01 -8.92 -8.48
N THR A 170 8.09 -9.86 -9.44
CA THR A 170 9.09 -10.93 -9.47
C THR A 170 10.52 -10.41 -9.58
N GLU A 171 10.70 -9.24 -10.20
CA GLU A 171 11.98 -8.53 -10.35
C GLU A 171 12.14 -7.38 -9.35
N GLY A 172 11.16 -7.15 -8.47
CA GLY A 172 11.14 -6.04 -7.52
C GLY A 172 10.86 -4.66 -8.15
N LYS A 173 10.75 -4.56 -9.47
CA LYS A 173 10.49 -3.29 -10.18
C LYS A 173 9.09 -2.75 -9.83
N GLY A 174 8.98 -1.49 -9.43
CA GLY A 174 7.71 -0.83 -9.12
C GLY A 174 7.13 -1.17 -7.74
N VAL A 175 7.70 -2.16 -7.03
CA VAL A 175 7.23 -2.61 -5.73
C VAL A 175 7.50 -1.55 -4.65
N ILE A 176 8.73 -1.04 -4.63
CA ILE A 176 9.18 -0.02 -3.67
C ILE A 176 8.42 1.29 -3.92
N GLU A 177 8.27 1.68 -5.18
CA GLU A 177 7.55 2.87 -5.62
C GLU A 177 6.09 2.83 -5.19
N THR A 178 5.42 1.69 -5.35
CA THR A 178 4.04 1.50 -4.90
C THR A 178 3.92 1.63 -3.39
N PHE A 179 4.80 0.96 -2.64
CA PHE A 179 4.79 1.02 -1.18
C PHE A 179 5.04 2.44 -0.66
N LEU A 180 6.07 3.11 -1.19
CA LEU A 180 6.37 4.50 -0.82
C LEU A 180 5.22 5.42 -1.22
N GLY A 181 4.63 5.24 -2.40
CA GLY A 181 3.44 5.99 -2.83
C GLY A 181 2.28 5.86 -1.85
N LEU A 182 1.95 4.64 -1.42
CA LEU A 182 0.89 4.40 -0.43
C LEU A 182 1.21 5.03 0.93
N LEU A 183 2.44 4.84 1.40
CA LEU A 183 2.91 5.39 2.67
C LEU A 183 2.84 6.92 2.70
N ARG A 184 3.24 7.57 1.60
CA ARG A 184 3.14 9.02 1.45
C ARG A 184 1.71 9.51 1.46
N LEU A 185 0.84 8.88 0.67
CA LEU A 185 -0.57 9.24 0.59
C LEU A 185 -1.23 9.12 1.97
N THR A 186 -0.96 8.02 2.68
CA THR A 186 -1.45 7.79 4.03
C THR A 186 -0.91 8.83 5.01
N TRP A 187 0.39 9.12 4.96
CA TRP A 187 0.98 10.09 5.86
C TRP A 187 0.42 11.50 5.63
N ALA A 188 0.23 11.92 4.37
CA ALA A 188 -0.37 13.21 4.05
C ALA A 188 -1.80 13.33 4.59
N HIS A 189 -2.60 12.26 4.46
CA HIS A 189 -3.94 12.19 5.03
C HIS A 189 -3.91 12.34 6.55
N LEU A 190 -3.08 11.55 7.22
CA LEU A 190 -2.94 11.58 8.68
C LEU A 190 -2.43 12.93 9.19
N GLN A 191 -1.51 13.55 8.47
CA GLN A 191 -1.00 14.89 8.78
C GLN A 191 -2.13 15.92 8.73
N ALA A 192 -2.98 15.88 7.69
CA ALA A 192 -4.12 16.78 7.55
C ALA A 192 -5.17 16.59 8.67
N GLU A 193 -5.45 15.35 9.06
CA GLU A 193 -6.46 15.05 10.08
C GLU A 193 -5.97 15.28 11.53
N HIS A 194 -4.70 15.02 11.81
CA HIS A 194 -4.19 14.95 13.18
C HIS A 194 -3.08 15.94 13.51
N LYS A 195 -2.62 16.73 12.54
CA LYS A 195 -1.54 17.72 12.71
C LYS A 195 -0.29 17.11 13.36
N PHE A 196 0.18 15.98 12.82
CA PHE A 196 1.31 15.22 13.35
C PHE A 196 2.59 16.05 13.49
N GLU A 197 2.87 16.96 12.56
CA GLU A 197 4.02 17.87 12.65
C GLU A 197 3.95 18.76 13.91
N GLU A 198 2.79 19.32 14.24
CA GLU A 198 2.61 20.12 15.45
C GLU A 198 2.74 19.25 16.72
N ARG A 199 2.19 18.02 16.67
CA ARG A 199 2.13 17.14 17.86
C ARG A 199 3.44 16.39 18.14
N PHE A 200 4.20 16.03 17.12
CA PHE A 200 5.38 15.17 17.24
C PHE A 200 6.66 15.82 16.68
N GLY A 201 6.56 16.98 16.04
CA GLY A 201 7.71 17.69 15.46
C GLY A 201 8.37 16.93 14.31
N VAL A 202 7.60 16.14 13.56
CA VAL A 202 8.13 15.28 12.49
C VAL A 202 7.66 15.78 11.13
N ASP A 203 8.54 16.48 10.41
CA ASP A 203 8.31 16.92 9.03
C ASP A 203 8.09 15.72 8.10
N SER A 204 7.06 15.82 7.26
CA SER A 204 6.65 14.75 6.36
C SER A 204 7.74 14.35 5.34
N ARG A 205 8.52 15.30 4.82
CA ARG A 205 9.61 15.00 3.87
C ARG A 205 10.78 14.32 4.57
N GLN A 206 11.19 14.81 5.74
CA GLN A 206 12.25 14.21 6.55
C GLN A 206 11.89 12.79 6.99
N LEU A 207 10.62 12.58 7.34
CA LEU A 207 10.11 11.27 7.69
C LEU A 207 10.31 10.28 6.55
N LEU A 208 9.83 10.61 5.35
CA LEU A 208 9.88 9.74 4.19
C LEU A 208 11.33 9.45 3.77
N LEU A 209 12.20 10.46 3.83
CA LEU A 209 13.63 10.30 3.58
C LEU A 209 14.30 9.35 4.58
N LYS A 210 13.97 9.47 5.87
CA LYS A 210 14.52 8.62 6.93
C LYS A 210 13.97 7.20 6.85
N LEU A 211 12.68 7.05 6.57
CA LEU A 211 12.02 5.77 6.26
C LEU A 211 12.73 5.08 5.10
N ALA A 212 12.88 5.76 3.96
CA ALA A 212 13.56 5.17 2.81
C ALA A 212 15.01 4.79 3.14
N SER A 213 15.75 5.64 3.84
CA SER A 213 17.12 5.33 4.24
C SER A 213 17.22 4.12 5.18
N GLN A 214 16.34 4.00 6.17
CA GLN A 214 16.34 2.88 7.12
C GLN A 214 15.84 1.58 6.47
N LEU A 215 14.92 1.69 5.52
CA LEU A 215 14.40 0.55 4.75
C LEU A 215 15.33 0.15 3.58
N GLY A 216 16.49 0.81 3.41
CA GLY A 216 17.42 0.53 2.29
C GLY A 216 16.87 0.93 0.91
N LEU A 217 15.86 1.80 0.86
CA LEU A 217 15.15 2.18 -0.35
C LEU A 217 15.79 3.42 -1.01
N PRO A 218 15.71 3.56 -2.34
CA PRO A 218 16.30 4.70 -3.04
C PRO A 218 15.68 6.03 -2.59
N LYS A 219 16.50 6.95 -2.07
CA LYS A 219 16.04 8.23 -1.50
C LYS A 219 15.28 9.12 -2.49
N HIS A 220 15.63 9.08 -3.77
CA HIS A 220 14.93 9.84 -4.82
C HIS A 220 13.48 9.35 -5.02
N LEU A 221 13.21 8.07 -4.74
CA LEU A 221 11.86 7.49 -4.71
C LEU A 221 11.09 7.83 -3.43
N ALA A 222 11.70 8.53 -2.47
CA ALA A 222 11.10 8.91 -1.19
C ALA A 222 10.66 10.38 -1.12
N THR A 223 11.24 11.25 -1.96
CA THR A 223 10.86 12.67 -2.06
C THR A 223 9.99 12.99 -3.26
N GLY A 224 9.95 12.12 -4.28
CA GLY A 224 9.35 12.47 -5.57
C GLY A 224 10.35 13.35 -6.32
N ARG A 225 10.27 13.40 -7.65
CA ARG A 225 11.13 14.32 -8.40
C ARG A 225 10.68 15.75 -8.09
N ASP A 226 11.60 16.61 -7.65
CA ASP A 226 11.35 18.03 -7.56
C ASP A 226 10.86 18.52 -8.94
N GLY A 227 9.58 18.89 -9.04
CA GLY A 227 8.97 19.38 -10.29
C GLY A 227 7.90 18.48 -10.95
N GLU A 228 7.70 17.23 -10.51
CA GLU A 228 6.51 16.47 -10.87
C GLU A 228 5.40 16.82 -9.87
N ARG A 229 4.29 17.39 -10.37
CA ARG A 229 3.09 17.72 -9.58
C ARG A 229 2.80 16.61 -8.57
N LEU A 230 2.49 17.01 -7.33
CA LEU A 230 1.82 16.18 -6.34
C LEU A 230 0.77 15.34 -7.06
N TRP A 231 1.02 14.04 -7.14
CA TRP A 231 0.19 13.09 -7.85
C TRP A 231 -0.48 12.16 -6.82
N PRO A 232 -1.81 12.17 -6.68
CA PRO A 232 -2.77 12.93 -7.47
C PRO A 232 -2.85 14.39 -6.95
N PRO A 233 -3.27 15.35 -7.79
CA PRO A 233 -3.57 16.69 -7.29
C PRO A 233 -4.68 16.60 -6.22
N PRO A 234 -4.71 17.52 -5.23
CA PRO A 234 -5.87 17.64 -4.35
C PRO A 234 -7.13 17.77 -5.22
N PRO A 235 -8.28 17.18 -4.82
CA PRO A 235 -9.53 17.42 -5.52
C PRO A 235 -9.72 18.94 -5.57
N ASP A 236 -9.93 19.49 -6.76
CA ASP A 236 -10.14 20.92 -6.94
C ASP A 236 -11.25 21.36 -5.99
N GLY A 237 -10.85 21.98 -4.88
CA GLY A 237 -11.75 22.65 -3.97
C GLY A 237 -12.32 23.85 -4.70
N GLU A 238 -13.64 23.94 -4.67
CA GLU A 238 -14.46 25.07 -5.10
C GLU A 238 -13.75 26.41 -4.83
N LYS A 239 -13.70 27.25 -5.88
CA LYS A 239 -13.55 28.69 -5.70
C LYS A 239 -14.80 29.28 -5.06
#